data_AF-U2UVY1-F1
#
_entry.id   AF-U2UVY1-F1
#
_cell.length_a   1.000
_cell.length_b   1.000
_cell.length_c   1.000
_cell.angle_alpha   90.00
_cell.angle_beta   90.00
_cell.angle_gamma   90.00
#
_symmetry.space_group_name_H-M   'P 1'
#
loop_
_entity.id
_entity.type
_entity.pdbx_description
1 polymer ?
#
loop_
_entity_poly.entity_id
_entity_poly.type
_entity_poly.pdbx_seq_one_letter_code
_entity_poly.pdbx_strand_id
1 'polypeptide(L)'
;MLGKKKIAATFFAGALCFGIMTGTSSVQAAPAAVHAGYELSGLADSNDFSARMHQEDLTHEQIVRSLRYEYRRDGDRAKYDRDLREEQKRHDKAVQKIKDDYNHYARKHRQ
;
A
#
# COMPACT_ATOMS: atom_id res chain seq x y z
N MET A 1 -21.62 -43.55 27.19
CA MET A 1 -21.50 -42.11 27.48
C MET A 1 -20.99 -41.40 26.23
N LEU A 2 -21.65 -40.30 25.88
CA LEU A 2 -21.41 -39.42 24.72
C LEU A 2 -19.98 -38.85 24.70
N GLY A 3 -19.35 -38.71 23.54
CA GLY A 3 -17.98 -38.16 23.48
C GLY A 3 -17.44 -37.68 22.13
N LYS A 4 -18.24 -36.96 21.33
CA LYS A 4 -17.86 -35.83 20.46
C LYS A 4 -16.63 -35.96 19.52
N LYS A 5 -16.93 -36.03 18.21
CA LYS A 5 -16.06 -35.68 17.07
C LYS A 5 -15.42 -34.30 17.27
N LYS A 6 -14.09 -34.14 17.09
CA LYS A 6 -13.46 -32.85 16.75
C LYS A 6 -12.25 -33.05 15.83
N ILE A 7 -12.41 -32.49 14.64
CA ILE A 7 -11.45 -32.33 13.56
C ILE A 7 -10.30 -31.45 14.06
N ALA A 8 -9.07 -31.96 14.05
CA ALA A 8 -7.87 -31.19 14.32
C ALA A 8 -7.48 -30.44 13.04
N ALA A 9 -7.96 -29.20 12.92
CA ALA A 9 -7.49 -28.28 11.89
C ALA A 9 -6.03 -27.91 12.20
N THR A 10 -5.12 -28.38 11.36
CA THR A 10 -3.70 -28.04 11.40
C THR A 10 -3.54 -26.54 11.18
N PHE A 11 -3.04 -25.84 12.21
CA PHE A 11 -2.72 -24.42 12.17
C PHE A 11 -1.61 -24.16 11.13
N PHE A 12 -1.94 -23.43 10.06
CA PHE A 12 -0.92 -22.81 9.22
C PHE A 12 -0.32 -21.62 9.96
N ALA A 13 0.88 -21.82 10.50
CA ALA A 13 1.73 -20.77 11.04
C ALA A 13 2.24 -19.87 9.91
N GLY A 14 1.41 -18.93 9.46
CA GLY A 14 1.84 -17.80 8.65
C GLY A 14 2.35 -16.71 9.57
N ALA A 15 3.65 -16.72 9.88
CA ALA A 15 4.32 -15.58 10.48
C ALA A 15 4.36 -14.43 9.46
N LEU A 16 3.26 -13.68 9.35
CA LEU A 16 3.27 -12.37 8.73
C LEU A 16 3.82 -11.39 9.76
N CYS A 17 5.13 -11.16 9.70
CA CYS A 17 5.77 -10.04 10.37
C CYS A 17 5.18 -8.74 9.80
N PHE A 18 4.05 -8.29 10.34
CA PHE A 18 3.61 -6.93 10.17
C PHE A 18 4.56 -6.06 10.97
N GLY A 19 5.43 -5.34 10.26
CA GLY A 19 6.22 -4.26 10.84
C GLY A 19 5.27 -3.32 11.60
N ILE A 20 5.42 -3.29 12.91
CA ILE A 20 4.75 -2.33 13.78
C ILE A 20 5.36 -0.98 13.44
N MET A 21 4.72 -0.22 12.56
CA MET A 21 4.94 1.22 12.53
C MET A 21 4.20 1.81 13.73
N THR A 22 4.98 2.06 14.77
CA THR A 22 4.65 2.99 15.86
C THR A 22 4.28 4.33 15.26
N GLY A 23 3.03 4.75 15.45
CA GLY A 23 2.54 6.07 15.08
C GLY A 23 1.46 6.48 16.07
N THR A 24 1.89 7.22 17.08
CA THR A 24 1.09 7.78 18.17
C THR A 24 -0.13 8.54 17.67
N SER A 25 -1.24 8.37 18.39
CA SER A 25 -2.43 9.21 18.32
C SER A 25 -2.08 10.67 18.60
N SER A 26 -2.12 11.50 17.56
CA SER A 26 -2.30 12.94 17.70
C SER A 26 -2.98 13.48 16.44
N VAL A 27 -4.24 13.87 16.61
CA VAL A 27 -4.94 14.79 15.71
C VAL A 27 -4.13 16.08 15.68
N GLN A 28 -3.39 16.31 14.60
CA GLN A 28 -2.87 17.64 14.30
C GLN A 28 -2.74 17.75 12.77
N ALA A 29 -3.67 18.50 12.18
CA ALA A 29 -3.57 18.93 10.80
C ALA A 29 -2.35 19.85 10.67
N ALA A 30 -1.23 19.31 10.20
CA ALA A 30 -0.06 20.05 9.78
C ALA A 30 0.40 19.48 8.43
N PRO A 31 0.35 20.26 7.33
CA PRO A 31 0.88 19.83 6.04
C PRO A 31 2.37 20.12 6.02
N ALA A 32 3.18 19.33 6.72
CA ALA A 32 4.63 19.40 6.61
C ALA A 32 5.26 18.12 7.16
N ALA A 33 6.22 17.57 6.42
CA ALA A 33 7.16 16.53 6.83
C ALA A 33 6.85 15.05 6.49
N VAL A 34 6.38 14.75 5.27
CA VAL A 34 6.62 13.41 4.66
C VAL A 34 7.47 13.51 3.37
N HIS A 35 8.07 14.68 3.09
CA HIS A 35 8.87 14.90 1.88
C HIS A 35 10.35 14.53 2.00
N ALA A 36 10.83 14.05 3.16
CA ALA A 36 12.27 13.81 3.38
C ALA A 36 12.81 12.47 2.81
N GLY A 37 11.95 11.62 2.24
CA GLY A 37 12.36 10.31 1.69
C GLY A 37 12.43 10.23 0.17
N TYR A 38 12.00 11.26 -0.56
CA TYR A 38 11.92 11.26 -2.03
C TYR A 38 12.92 12.23 -2.67
N GLU A 39 14.09 12.46 -2.07
CA GLU A 39 15.16 13.19 -2.75
C GLU A 39 15.76 12.35 -3.89
N LEU A 40 14.99 12.19 -4.97
CA LEU A 40 15.50 11.83 -6.28
C LEU A 40 16.08 13.09 -6.90
N SER A 41 17.36 13.30 -6.59
CA SER A 41 18.39 13.91 -7.40
C SER A 41 17.91 14.59 -8.71
N GLY A 42 18.00 15.92 -8.74
CA GLY A 42 18.65 16.60 -9.87
C GLY A 42 17.80 17.04 -11.07
N LEU A 43 16.48 17.02 -11.03
CA LEU A 43 15.69 17.59 -12.13
C LEU A 43 14.50 18.38 -11.59
N ALA A 44 14.63 19.70 -11.53
CA ALA A 44 13.57 20.62 -11.11
C ALA A 44 12.30 20.61 -12.03
N ASP A 45 12.21 19.69 -12.99
CA ASP A 45 11.02 19.39 -13.81
C ASP A 45 10.27 18.12 -13.31
N SER A 46 10.66 17.56 -12.16
CA SER A 46 10.13 16.31 -11.58
C SER A 46 8.85 16.47 -10.75
N ASN A 47 8.28 17.68 -10.66
CA ASN A 47 7.12 17.96 -9.80
C ASN A 47 5.90 17.11 -10.19
N ASP A 48 5.60 16.97 -11.49
CA ASP A 48 4.42 16.21 -11.93
C ASP A 48 4.56 14.70 -11.64
N PHE A 49 5.74 14.12 -11.89
CA PHE A 49 5.97 12.70 -11.65
C PHE A 49 5.94 12.35 -10.16
N SER A 50 6.57 13.17 -9.31
CA SER A 50 6.54 12.96 -7.86
C SER A 50 5.13 13.20 -7.29
N ALA A 51 4.39 14.20 -7.80
CA ALA A 51 3.00 14.42 -7.42
C ALA A 51 2.11 13.24 -7.81
N ARG A 52 2.25 12.71 -9.03
CA ARG A 52 1.52 11.51 -9.49
C ARG A 52 1.87 10.27 -8.68
N MET A 53 3.14 10.07 -8.33
CA MET A 53 3.56 8.96 -7.47
C MET A 53 2.95 9.07 -6.08
N HIS A 54 3.03 10.27 -5.49
CA HIS A 54 2.46 10.54 -4.18
C HIS A 54 0.93 10.34 -4.15
N GLN A 55 0.23 10.82 -5.18
CA GLN A 55 -1.21 10.67 -5.29
C GLN A 55 -1.63 9.19 -5.44
N GLU A 56 -0.85 8.39 -6.18
CA GLU A 56 -1.08 6.95 -6.30
C GLU A 56 -0.88 6.24 -4.95
N ASP A 57 0.16 6.59 -4.19
CA ASP A 57 0.39 6.05 -2.86
C ASP A 57 -0.74 6.40 -1.88
N LEU A 58 -1.23 7.65 -1.91
CA LEU A 58 -2.39 8.06 -1.12
C LEU A 58 -3.65 7.26 -1.51
N THR A 59 -3.86 7.02 -2.80
CA THR A 59 -4.99 6.22 -3.30
C THR A 59 -4.90 4.78 -2.79
N HIS A 60 -3.72 4.17 -2.90
CA HIS A 60 -3.46 2.84 -2.38
C HIS A 60 -3.72 2.74 -0.88
N GLU A 61 -3.21 3.69 -0.09
CA GLU A 61 -3.44 3.73 1.35
C GLU A 61 -4.93 3.83 1.70
N GLN A 62 -5.69 4.67 0.99
CA GLN A 62 -7.12 4.82 1.21
C GLN A 62 -7.88 3.52 0.94
N ILE A 63 -7.55 2.82 -0.15
CA ILE A 63 -8.17 1.53 -0.49
C ILE A 63 -7.77 0.47 0.54
N VAL A 64 -6.50 0.38 0.94
CA VAL A 64 -6.08 -0.57 1.98
C VAL A 64 -6.80 -0.27 3.32
N ARG A 65 -6.99 1.01 3.66
CA ARG A 65 -7.76 1.40 4.85
C ARG A 65 -9.23 0.99 4.75
N SER A 66 -9.88 1.15 3.60
CA SER A 66 -11.26 0.73 3.42
C SER A 66 -11.41 -0.79 3.51
N LEU A 67 -10.50 -1.55 2.88
CA LEU A 67 -10.47 -3.01 2.98
C LEU A 67 -10.29 -3.49 4.42
N ARG A 68 -9.42 -2.82 5.20
CA ARG A 68 -9.25 -3.13 6.63
C ARG A 68 -10.51 -2.84 7.44
N TYR A 69 -11.23 -1.77 7.11
CA TYR A 69 -12.50 -1.45 7.76
C TYR A 69 -13.57 -2.51 7.44
N GLU A 70 -13.72 -2.90 6.18
CA GLU A 70 -14.63 -3.97 5.76
C GLU A 70 -14.30 -5.29 6.46
N TYR A 71 -13.02 -5.64 6.53
CA TYR A 71 -12.60 -6.85 7.25
C TYR A 71 -12.95 -6.81 8.74
N ARG A 72 -12.79 -5.67 9.40
CA ARG A 72 -13.20 -5.52 10.82
C ARG A 72 -14.71 -5.65 11.00
N ARG A 73 -15.50 -5.26 10.01
CA ARG A 73 -16.96 -5.37 10.03
C ARG A 73 -17.45 -6.79 9.75
N ASP A 74 -16.93 -7.42 8.71
CA ASP A 74 -17.45 -8.68 8.16
C ASP A 74 -16.67 -9.91 8.67
N GLY A 75 -15.42 -9.75 9.09
CA GLY A 75 -14.56 -10.82 9.61
C GLY A 75 -14.06 -11.82 8.56
N ASP A 76 -14.42 -11.65 7.29
CA ASP A 76 -14.03 -12.56 6.20
C ASP A 76 -12.59 -12.28 5.74
N ARG A 77 -11.67 -13.12 6.22
CA ARG A 77 -10.25 -13.03 5.89
C ARG A 77 -9.96 -13.41 4.43
N ALA A 78 -10.70 -14.36 3.85
CA ALA A 78 -10.46 -14.80 2.49
C ALA A 78 -10.82 -13.71 1.47
N LYS A 79 -11.93 -12.99 1.72
CA LYS A 79 -12.29 -11.79 0.96
C LYS A 79 -11.21 -10.72 1.10
N TYR A 80 -10.82 -10.38 2.33
CA TYR A 80 -9.80 -9.35 2.58
C TYR A 80 -8.47 -9.65 1.86
N ASP A 81 -7.95 -10.87 1.98
CA ASP A 81 -6.67 -11.26 1.37
C ASP A 81 -6.75 -11.24 -0.18
N ARG A 82 -7.89 -11.60 -0.75
CA ARG A 82 -8.11 -11.51 -2.21
C ARG A 82 -8.13 -10.06 -2.67
N ASP A 83 -8.97 -9.25 -2.05
CA ASP A 83 -9.18 -7.86 -2.45
C ASP A 83 -7.88 -7.04 -2.23
N LEU A 84 -7.10 -7.34 -1.17
CA LEU A 84 -5.79 -6.72 -0.93
C LEU A 84 -4.76 -7.07 -2.02
N ARG A 85 -4.75 -8.32 -2.50
CA ARG A 85 -3.86 -8.73 -3.61
C ARG A 85 -4.23 -8.05 -4.92
N GLU A 86 -5.52 -7.86 -5.17
CA GLU A 86 -5.99 -7.15 -6.35
C GLU A 86 -5.60 -5.68 -6.31
N GLU A 87 -5.75 -5.04 -5.15
CA GLU A 87 -5.31 -3.68 -4.93
C GLU A 87 -3.79 -3.52 -5.08
N GLN A 88 -2.99 -4.46 -4.54
CA GLN A 88 -1.54 -4.44 -4.75
C GLN A 88 -1.17 -4.53 -6.23
N LYS A 89 -1.81 -5.42 -6.99
CA LYS A 89 -1.59 -5.54 -8.44
C LYS A 89 -1.96 -4.25 -9.19
N ARG A 90 -2.99 -3.53 -8.74
CA ARG A 90 -3.40 -2.25 -9.32
C ARG A 90 -2.34 -1.18 -9.04
N HIS A 91 -1.91 -1.04 -7.79
CA HIS A 91 -0.86 -0.10 -7.37
C HIS A 91 0.45 -0.36 -8.13
N ASP A 92 0.91 -1.62 -8.19
CA ASP A 92 2.13 -1.99 -8.91
C ASP A 92 2.08 -1.57 -10.39
N LYS A 93 0.93 -1.80 -11.07
CA LYS A 93 0.73 -1.37 -12.47
C LYS A 93 0.74 0.15 -12.62
N ALA A 94 0.11 0.88 -11.70
CA ALA A 94 0.07 2.33 -11.73
C ALA A 94 1.46 2.94 -11.51
N VAL A 95 2.19 2.45 -10.50
CA VAL A 95 3.58 2.83 -10.22
C VAL A 95 4.47 2.54 -11.42
N GLN A 96 4.34 1.36 -12.04
CA GLN A 96 5.14 1.02 -13.22
C GLN A 96 4.88 1.99 -14.37
N LYS A 97 3.63 2.35 -14.62
CA LYS A 97 3.29 3.32 -15.67
C LYS A 97 3.93 4.69 -15.41
N ILE A 98 3.89 5.19 -14.17
CA ILE A 98 4.51 6.47 -13.81
C ILE A 98 6.04 6.41 -14.01
N LYS A 99 6.67 5.28 -13.65
CA LYS A 99 8.11 5.07 -13.88
C LYS A 99 8.45 5.01 -15.37
N ASP A 100 7.64 4.34 -16.18
CA ASP A 100 7.85 4.23 -17.62
C ASP A 100 7.74 5.61 -18.29
N ASP A 101 6.75 6.42 -17.90
CA ASP A 101 6.58 7.79 -18.37
C ASP A 101 7.80 8.65 -18.01
N TYR A 102 8.29 8.55 -16.77
CA TYR A 102 9.50 9.25 -16.31
C TYR A 102 10.73 8.82 -17.12
N ASN A 103 10.94 7.52 -17.30
CA ASN A 103 12.06 6.98 -18.07
C ASN A 103 12.03 7.41 -19.54
N HIS A 104 10.83 7.53 -20.12
CA HIS A 104 10.66 8.04 -21.47
C HIS A 104 10.99 9.54 -21.56
N TYR A 105 10.48 10.35 -20.60
CA TYR A 105 10.80 11.77 -20.50
C TYR A 105 12.32 11.98 -20.31
N ALA A 106 12.93 11.29 -19.33
CA ALA A 106 14.36 11.40 -19.03
C ALA A 106 15.23 11.02 -20.23
N ARG A 107 14.85 10.03 -21.03
CA ARG A 107 15.57 9.67 -22.27
C ARG A 107 15.50 10.77 -23.33
N LYS A 108 14.36 11.44 -23.49
CA LYS A 108 14.17 12.51 -24.48
C LYS A 108 14.90 13.80 -24.12
N HIS A 109 14.99 14.13 -22.84
CA HIS A 109 15.62 15.37 -22.36
C HIS A 109 17.13 15.22 -22.06
N ARG A 110 17.71 14.02 -22.25
CA ARG A 110 19.14 13.75 -22.08
C ARG A 110 19.92 13.73 -23.41
N GLN A 111 19.24 13.92 -24.55
CA GLN A 111 19.85 14.09 -25.87
C GLN A 111 20.02 15.58 -26.18
#